data_AF-A0A497SSD6-F1
#
_entry.id   AF-A0A497SSD6-F1
#
_cell.length_a   1.000
_cell.length_b   1.000
_cell.length_c   1.000
_cell.angle_alpha   90.00
_cell.angle_beta   90.00
_cell.angle_gamma   90.00
#
_symmetry.space_group_name_H-M   'P 1'
#
loop_
_entity.id
_entity.type
_entity.pdbx_description
1 polymer ?
#
loop_
_entity_poly.entity_id
_entity_poly.type
_entity_poly.pdbx_seq_one_letter_code
_entity_poly.pdbx_strand_id
1 'polypeptide(L)'
;MYINYILIMTQLLTIQKEATSWKEKNIKIFGIDLSFADVPEFQRTKHVHRLHPYLGKFIPQLVEVFLKKFFKPGQMILDPFLGSGTTLIEANLLNMPSIGVELSEFGYLISKVKTQKYDIELLEKEILDILNKTKAFSKRIQLNQKALFEEWNFEPTEYFKTWYHPRAIKEIYFYRSLIPNYEYQDVLKIILSRAARSSRQIPHYDLARPKKPVKEKYWCIKHKRYCYPIDNAIKFINRYSWDTIRRIKEFDKLRT
;
A
#
# COMPACT_ATOMS: atom_id res chain seq x y z
N MET A 1 22.18 -24.50 34.51
CA MET A 1 21.01 -24.51 33.60
C MET A 1 19.73 -23.94 34.26
N TYR A 2 19.44 -24.22 35.54
CA TYR A 2 18.23 -23.75 36.24
C TYR A 2 18.18 -22.24 36.56
N ILE A 3 19.31 -21.61 36.85
CA ILE A 3 19.37 -20.17 37.21
C ILE A 3 18.94 -19.26 36.04
N ASN A 4 19.34 -19.60 34.81
CA ASN A 4 18.90 -18.88 33.60
C ASN A 4 17.39 -18.98 33.36
N TYR A 5 16.75 -20.09 33.74
CA TYR A 5 15.32 -20.28 33.53
C TYR A 5 14.47 -19.40 34.47
N ILE A 6 14.88 -19.28 35.75
CA ILE A 6 14.20 -18.45 36.74
C ILE A 6 14.33 -16.96 36.38
N LEU A 7 15.51 -16.54 35.89
CA LEU A 7 15.75 -15.16 35.46
C LEU A 7 14.89 -14.79 34.25
N ILE A 8 14.78 -15.69 33.26
CA ILE A 8 13.93 -15.49 32.08
C ILE A 8 12.45 -15.40 32.49
N MET A 9 11.99 -16.29 33.39
CA MET A 9 10.59 -16.28 33.84
C MET A 9 10.22 -15.04 34.65
N THR A 10 11.12 -14.53 35.50
CA THR A 10 10.90 -13.27 36.24
C THR A 10 10.89 -12.06 35.30
N GLN A 11 11.75 -12.06 34.29
CA GLN A 11 11.76 -11.01 33.26
C GLN A 11 10.46 -11.03 32.43
N LEU A 12 9.98 -12.22 32.03
CA LEU A 12 8.70 -12.40 31.34
C LEU A 12 7.50 -11.96 32.19
N LEU A 13 7.46 -12.33 33.46
CA LEU A 13 6.41 -11.92 34.39
C LEU A 13 6.40 -10.40 34.62
N THR A 14 7.58 -9.78 34.67
CA THR A 14 7.72 -8.32 34.80
C THR A 14 7.21 -7.60 33.55
N ILE A 15 7.63 -8.05 32.36
CA ILE A 15 7.13 -7.54 31.07
C ILE A 15 5.62 -7.70 30.96
N GLN A 16 5.07 -8.82 31.42
CA GLN A 16 3.63 -9.09 31.39
C GLN A 16 2.86 -8.16 32.35
N LYS A 17 3.39 -7.91 33.56
CA LYS A 17 2.82 -6.95 34.51
C LYS A 17 2.87 -5.52 33.97
N GLU A 18 3.99 -5.11 33.39
CA GLU A 18 4.12 -3.79 32.76
C GLU A 18 3.13 -3.64 31.60
N ALA A 19 3.04 -4.62 30.69
CA ALA A 19 2.09 -4.58 29.58
C ALA A 19 0.63 -4.49 30.05
N THR A 20 0.30 -5.18 31.14
CA THR A 20 -1.03 -5.12 31.78
C THR A 20 -1.29 -3.71 32.35
N SER A 21 -0.30 -3.14 33.04
CA SER A 21 -0.37 -1.76 33.55
C SER A 21 -0.54 -0.72 32.43
N TRP A 22 0.15 -0.89 31.30
CA TRP A 22 0.01 -0.01 30.13
C TRP A 22 -1.39 -0.09 29.51
N LYS A 23 -1.94 -1.30 29.39
CA LYS A 23 -3.30 -1.51 28.88
C LYS A 23 -4.35 -0.84 29.77
N GLU A 24 -4.25 -1.02 31.09
CA GLU A 24 -5.14 -0.39 32.08
C GLU A 24 -5.05 1.14 32.03
N LYS A 25 -3.83 1.69 31.96
CA LYS A 25 -3.61 3.13 31.81
C LYS A 25 -4.24 3.67 30.52
N ASN A 26 -4.06 2.99 29.39
CA ASN A 26 -4.63 3.39 28.11
C ASN A 26 -6.16 3.41 28.17
N ILE A 27 -6.78 2.35 28.70
CA ILE A 27 -8.24 2.29 28.86
C ILE A 27 -8.73 3.40 29.79
N LYS A 28 -8.03 3.68 30.89
CA LYS A 28 -8.40 4.76 31.82
C LYS A 28 -8.34 6.15 31.17
N ILE A 29 -7.36 6.42 30.32
CA ILE A 29 -7.13 7.75 29.72
C ILE A 29 -7.98 7.96 28.46
N PHE A 30 -8.04 6.94 27.60
CA PHE A 30 -8.61 7.02 26.26
C PHE A 30 -9.93 6.24 26.09
N GLY A 31 -10.35 5.47 27.10
CA GLY A 31 -11.55 4.63 27.04
C GLY A 31 -11.38 3.36 26.19
N ILE A 32 -10.19 3.11 25.62
CA ILE A 32 -9.91 1.99 24.72
C ILE A 32 -8.45 1.54 24.79
N ASP A 33 -8.19 0.27 24.47
CA ASP A 33 -6.83 -0.26 24.29
C ASP A 33 -6.23 0.18 22.95
N LEU A 34 -5.20 1.03 23.02
CA LEU A 34 -4.50 1.59 21.86
C LEU A 34 -3.65 0.57 21.09
N SER A 35 -3.50 -0.67 21.58
CA SER A 35 -2.81 -1.73 20.86
C SER A 35 -3.55 -2.14 19.57
N PHE A 36 -4.89 -2.06 19.60
CA PHE A 36 -5.77 -2.61 18.57
C PHE A 36 -5.39 -4.04 18.15
N ALA A 37 -4.86 -4.83 19.09
CA ALA A 37 -4.35 -6.19 18.83
C ALA A 37 -5.43 -7.10 18.24
N ASP A 38 -6.68 -6.92 18.69
CA ASP A 38 -7.83 -7.73 18.29
C ASP A 38 -8.48 -7.25 16.97
N VAL A 39 -8.00 -6.14 16.38
CA VAL A 39 -8.59 -5.58 15.16
C VAL A 39 -7.95 -6.21 13.91
N PRO A 40 -8.72 -6.92 13.05
CA PRO A 40 -8.18 -7.53 11.84
C PRO A 40 -7.54 -6.52 10.89
N GLU A 41 -6.51 -6.92 10.12
CA GLU A 41 -5.79 -6.03 9.20
C GLU A 41 -6.71 -5.32 8.19
N PHE A 42 -7.75 -6.00 7.70
CA PHE A 42 -8.70 -5.41 6.76
C PHE A 42 -9.50 -4.25 7.39
N GLN A 43 -9.80 -4.33 8.69
CA GLN A 43 -10.45 -3.25 9.44
C GLN A 43 -9.45 -2.15 9.83
N ARG A 44 -8.16 -2.48 9.99
CA ARG A 44 -7.08 -1.49 10.21
C ARG A 44 -6.64 -0.78 8.92
N THR A 45 -7.20 -1.10 7.76
CA THR A 45 -6.81 -0.54 6.46
C THR A 45 -8.01 -0.19 5.57
N LYS A 46 -8.98 0.52 6.17
CA LYS A 46 -10.23 0.95 5.52
C LYS A 46 -9.96 1.86 4.31
N HIS A 47 -10.83 1.78 3.30
CA HIS A 47 -10.93 2.71 2.17
C HIS A 47 -9.57 3.00 1.51
N VAL A 48 -9.14 4.26 1.44
CA VAL A 48 -7.90 4.67 0.76
C VAL A 48 -6.61 4.32 1.52
N HIS A 49 -6.66 3.88 2.79
CA HIS A 49 -5.48 3.53 3.59
C HIS A 49 -4.65 2.36 3.05
N ARG A 50 -5.22 1.57 2.13
CA ARG A 50 -4.54 0.43 1.49
C ARG A 50 -4.22 0.64 0.02
N LEU A 51 -4.36 1.86 -0.53
CA LEU A 51 -4.01 2.14 -1.93
C LEU A 51 -2.56 1.77 -2.25
N HIS A 52 -1.63 2.04 -1.33
CA HIS A 52 -0.23 1.61 -1.43
C HIS A 52 0.33 1.20 -0.04
N PRO A 53 1.18 0.15 0.06
CA PRO A 53 1.96 -0.12 1.28
C PRO A 53 2.92 1.04 1.60
N TYR A 54 2.97 1.47 2.86
CA TYR A 54 3.92 2.46 3.36
C TYR A 54 4.47 1.98 4.69
N LEU A 55 5.79 2.00 4.85
CA LEU A 55 6.45 1.56 6.09
C LEU A 55 6.25 2.63 7.16
N GLY A 56 6.07 2.21 8.42
CA GLY A 56 5.89 3.15 9.54
C GLY A 56 4.53 3.85 9.60
N LYS A 57 3.52 3.37 8.85
CA LYS A 57 2.17 3.95 8.92
C LYS A 57 1.46 3.61 10.24
N PHE A 58 0.71 4.58 10.79
CA PHE A 58 -0.18 4.36 11.91
C PHE A 58 -1.43 3.54 11.53
N ILE A 59 -2.02 2.90 12.53
CA ILE A 59 -3.36 2.31 12.43
C ILE A 59 -4.37 3.48 12.44
N PRO A 60 -5.32 3.57 11.49
CA PRO A 60 -6.28 4.68 11.42
C PRO A 60 -7.04 4.93 12.72
N GLN A 61 -7.47 3.86 13.40
CA GLN A 61 -8.19 3.94 14.68
C GLN A 61 -7.40 4.65 15.78
N LEU A 62 -6.06 4.53 15.78
CA LEU A 62 -5.23 5.22 16.76
C LEU A 62 -5.29 6.73 16.56
N VAL A 63 -5.24 7.17 15.30
CA VAL A 63 -5.36 8.57 14.93
C VAL A 63 -6.75 9.10 15.29
N GLU A 64 -7.80 8.34 14.99
CA GLU A 64 -9.19 8.70 15.35
C GLU A 64 -9.35 8.98 16.85
N VAL A 65 -8.77 8.13 17.71
CA VAL A 65 -8.79 8.32 19.17
C VAL A 65 -8.10 9.62 19.58
N PHE A 66 -6.92 9.92 19.03
CA PHE A 66 -6.20 11.14 19.37
C PHE A 66 -6.90 12.40 18.87
N LEU A 67 -7.42 12.38 17.64
CA LEU A 67 -8.16 13.52 17.10
C LEU A 67 -9.38 13.84 17.95
N LYS A 68 -10.20 12.84 18.30
CA LYS A 68 -11.38 13.04 19.17
C LYS A 68 -11.04 13.48 20.59
N LYS A 69 -9.89 13.05 21.13
CA LYS A 69 -9.49 13.36 22.51
C LYS A 69 -8.93 14.77 22.65
N PHE A 70 -8.15 15.22 21.69
CA PHE A 70 -7.32 16.42 21.83
C PHE A 70 -7.78 17.62 20.99
N PHE A 71 -8.65 17.41 19.99
CA PHE A 71 -9.12 18.48 19.12
C PHE A 71 -10.63 18.72 19.29
N LYS A 72 -11.02 19.98 19.15
CA LYS A 72 -12.40 20.45 19.07
C LYS A 72 -12.76 20.74 17.61
N PRO A 73 -14.05 20.64 17.22
CA PRO A 73 -14.50 21.03 15.88
C PRO A 73 -13.99 22.43 15.48
N GLY A 74 -13.50 22.55 14.25
CA GLY A 74 -12.94 23.79 13.70
C GLY A 74 -11.45 24.06 14.02
N GLN A 75 -10.83 23.32 14.95
CA GLN A 75 -9.39 23.44 15.18
C GLN A 75 -8.58 22.81 14.04
N MET A 76 -7.54 23.52 13.60
CA MET A 76 -6.64 23.04 12.55
C MET A 76 -5.64 22.04 13.10
N ILE A 77 -5.53 20.89 12.43
CA ILE A 77 -4.55 19.84 12.70
C ILE A 77 -3.33 20.06 11.80
N LEU A 78 -2.13 20.04 12.38
CA LEU A 78 -0.88 20.02 11.64
C LEU A 78 -0.19 18.66 11.85
N ASP A 79 0.07 17.94 10.77
CA ASP A 79 0.92 16.76 10.77
C ASP A 79 2.27 17.09 10.08
N PRO A 80 3.35 17.35 10.84
CA PRO A 80 4.64 17.69 10.26
C PRO A 80 5.37 16.49 9.61
N PHE A 81 4.85 15.27 9.77
CA PHE A 81 5.42 14.02 9.23
C PHE A 81 4.30 13.17 8.61
N LEU A 82 3.62 13.75 7.63
CA LEU A 82 2.38 13.23 7.05
C LEU A 82 2.48 11.77 6.56
N GLY A 83 3.65 11.36 6.06
CA GLY A 83 3.88 10.04 5.51
C GLY A 83 2.91 9.73 4.39
N SER A 84 2.18 8.62 4.52
CA SER A 84 1.15 8.24 3.56
C SER A 84 -0.20 8.92 3.75
N GLY A 85 -0.32 9.88 4.65
CA GLY A 85 -1.52 10.70 4.83
C GLY A 85 -2.57 10.22 5.83
N THR A 86 -2.24 9.29 6.75
CA THR A 86 -3.24 8.71 7.66
C THR A 86 -3.97 9.79 8.47
N THR A 87 -3.25 10.77 9.00
CA THR A 87 -3.81 11.87 9.80
C THR A 87 -4.85 12.70 9.03
N LEU A 88 -4.53 13.10 7.80
CA LEU A 88 -5.42 13.90 6.96
C LEU A 88 -6.67 13.14 6.55
N ILE A 89 -6.55 11.83 6.30
CA ILE A 89 -7.71 10.99 5.96
C ILE A 89 -8.66 10.87 7.14
N GLU A 90 -8.15 10.58 8.34
CA GLU A 90 -9.01 10.47 9.53
C GLU A 90 -9.59 11.84 9.94
N ALA A 91 -8.82 12.93 9.82
CA ALA A 91 -9.31 14.28 10.02
C ALA A 91 -10.47 14.63 9.06
N ASN A 92 -10.33 14.27 7.77
CA ASN A 92 -11.38 14.49 6.78
C ASN A 92 -12.64 13.64 7.05
N LEU A 93 -12.52 12.42 7.57
CA LEU A 93 -13.67 11.63 8.02
C LEU A 93 -14.38 12.25 9.23
N LEU A 94 -13.66 12.99 10.07
CA LEU A 94 -14.19 13.67 11.26
C LEU A 94 -14.60 15.13 11.01
N ASN A 95 -14.60 15.59 9.76
CA ASN A 95 -14.84 17.00 9.40
C ASN A 95 -13.89 17.99 10.12
N MET A 96 -12.63 17.61 10.29
CA MET A 96 -11.62 18.44 10.94
C MET A 96 -10.64 19.01 9.90
N PRO A 97 -10.39 20.34 9.91
CA PRO A 97 -9.42 20.94 9.01
C PRO A 97 -8.02 20.45 9.34
N SER A 98 -7.24 20.08 8.32
CA SER A 98 -5.90 19.53 8.51
C SER A 98 -4.93 19.93 7.41
N ILE A 99 -3.66 20.08 7.79
CA ILE A 99 -2.51 20.34 6.91
C ILE A 99 -1.43 19.33 7.24
N GLY A 100 -0.76 18.82 6.21
CA GLY A 100 0.32 17.85 6.36
C GLY A 100 1.57 18.29 5.60
N VAL A 101 2.73 18.02 6.19
CA VAL A 101 4.05 18.25 5.56
C VAL A 101 4.72 16.89 5.34
N GLU A 102 5.24 16.66 4.14
CA GLU A 102 6.00 15.48 3.78
C GLU A 102 7.14 15.87 2.83
N LEU A 103 8.35 15.41 3.12
CA LEU A 103 9.53 15.68 2.31
C LEU A 103 9.72 14.63 1.20
N SER A 104 9.31 13.39 1.45
CA SER A 104 9.37 12.33 0.46
C SER A 104 8.34 12.57 -0.65
N GLU A 105 8.81 12.77 -1.88
CA GLU A 105 7.94 12.88 -3.06
C GLU A 105 6.97 11.70 -3.17
N PHE A 106 7.42 10.50 -2.81
CA PHE A 106 6.59 9.30 -2.86
C PHE A 106 5.55 9.26 -1.74
N GLY A 107 5.92 9.65 -0.52
CA GLY A 107 4.97 9.81 0.59
C GLY A 107 3.90 10.85 0.26
N TYR A 108 4.34 12.00 -0.25
CA TYR A 108 3.48 13.06 -0.73
C TYR A 108 2.53 12.58 -1.83
N LEU A 109 3.03 11.91 -2.88
CA LEU A 109 2.20 11.37 -3.96
C LEU A 109 1.12 10.41 -3.43
N ILE A 110 1.46 9.50 -2.50
CA ILE A 110 0.47 8.62 -1.89
C ILE A 110 -0.57 9.45 -1.13
N SER A 111 -0.14 10.40 -0.30
CA SER A 111 -1.04 11.23 0.51
C SER A 111 -1.97 12.08 -0.38
N LYS A 112 -1.44 12.68 -1.45
CA LYS A 112 -2.18 13.44 -2.46
C LYS A 112 -3.24 12.57 -3.11
N VAL A 113 -2.87 11.37 -3.57
CA VAL A 113 -3.82 10.45 -4.19
C VAL A 113 -4.96 10.06 -3.24
N LYS A 114 -4.66 9.86 -1.96
CA LYS A 114 -5.70 9.51 -0.96
C LYS A 114 -6.60 10.69 -0.59
N THR A 115 -6.08 11.92 -0.63
CA THR A 115 -6.78 13.14 -0.13
C THR A 115 -7.47 13.93 -1.23
N GLN A 116 -7.06 13.81 -2.50
CA GLN A 116 -7.67 14.49 -3.63
C GLN A 116 -9.13 14.04 -3.84
N LYS A 117 -10.01 14.96 -4.29
CA LYS A 117 -11.35 14.65 -4.81
C LYS A 117 -11.27 14.36 -6.31
N TYR A 118 -12.09 13.43 -6.78
CA TYR A 118 -12.05 12.93 -8.15
C TYR A 118 -13.44 13.00 -8.77
N ASP A 119 -13.50 13.28 -10.08
CA ASP A 119 -14.62 12.82 -10.89
C ASP A 119 -14.53 11.29 -10.96
N ILE A 120 -15.47 10.63 -10.28
CA ILE A 120 -15.47 9.18 -10.12
C ILE A 120 -15.70 8.46 -11.46
N GLU A 121 -16.51 9.02 -12.35
CA GLU A 121 -16.83 8.42 -13.64
C GLU A 121 -15.62 8.49 -14.57
N LEU A 122 -14.99 9.67 -14.67
CA LEU A 122 -13.77 9.84 -15.45
C LEU A 122 -12.63 8.99 -14.89
N LEU A 123 -12.43 8.97 -13.57
CA LEU A 123 -11.37 8.19 -12.93
C LEU A 123 -11.50 6.70 -13.24
N GLU A 124 -12.71 6.15 -13.10
CA GLU A 124 -12.97 4.75 -13.41
C GLU A 124 -12.74 4.46 -14.89
N LYS A 125 -13.23 5.33 -15.79
CA LYS A 125 -13.02 5.21 -17.23
C LYS A 125 -11.54 5.16 -17.58
N GLU A 126 -10.72 6.06 -17.05
CA GLU A 126 -9.28 6.12 -17.33
C GLU A 126 -8.55 4.88 -16.80
N ILE A 127 -8.82 4.46 -15.56
CA ILE A 127 -8.22 3.27 -14.96
C ILE A 127 -8.56 2.01 -15.77
N LEU A 128 -9.80 1.88 -16.24
CA LEU A 128 -10.24 0.73 -17.03
C LEU A 128 -9.68 0.76 -18.46
N ASP A 129 -9.58 1.93 -19.09
CA ASP A 129 -9.01 2.06 -20.43
C ASP A 129 -7.53 1.65 -20.45
N ILE A 130 -6.69 2.21 -19.57
CA ILE A 130 -5.27 1.84 -19.50
C ILE A 130 -5.08 0.37 -19.13
N LEU A 131 -5.94 -0.17 -18.24
CA LEU A 131 -5.95 -1.59 -17.90
C LEU A 131 -6.25 -2.47 -19.13
N ASN A 132 -7.27 -2.12 -19.91
CA ASN A 132 -7.68 -2.90 -21.08
C ASN A 132 -6.63 -2.86 -22.18
N LYS A 133 -6.04 -1.69 -22.45
CA LYS A 133 -4.88 -1.57 -23.36
C LYS A 133 -3.72 -2.46 -22.91
N THR A 134 -3.41 -2.47 -21.61
CA THR A 134 -2.32 -3.29 -21.05
C THR A 134 -2.65 -4.79 -21.09
N LYS A 135 -3.92 -5.19 -20.88
CA LYS A 135 -4.37 -6.59 -21.06
C LYS A 135 -4.21 -7.06 -22.50
N ALA A 136 -4.63 -6.23 -23.46
CA ALA A 136 -4.48 -6.54 -24.88
C ALA A 136 -3.01 -6.71 -25.26
N PHE A 137 -2.14 -5.81 -24.78
CA PHE A 137 -0.69 -5.91 -24.95
C PHE A 137 -0.10 -7.19 -24.32
N SER A 138 -0.46 -7.50 -23.07
CA SER A 138 0.00 -8.73 -22.39
C SER A 138 -0.41 -10.00 -23.15
N LYS A 139 -1.63 -10.03 -23.71
CA LYS A 139 -2.10 -11.16 -24.54
C LYS A 139 -1.27 -11.32 -25.81
N ARG A 140 -0.92 -10.21 -26.49
CA ARG A 140 -0.06 -10.24 -27.70
C ARG A 140 1.33 -10.78 -27.41
N ILE A 141 1.94 -10.38 -26.28
CA ILE A 141 3.24 -10.93 -25.83
C ILE A 141 3.15 -12.44 -25.65
N GLN A 142 2.09 -12.93 -25.01
CA GLN A 142 1.92 -14.36 -24.73
C GLN A 142 1.73 -15.20 -25.99
N LEU A 143 1.13 -14.63 -27.04
CA LEU A 143 0.92 -15.29 -28.32
C LEU A 143 2.16 -15.23 -29.26
N ASN A 144 3.32 -14.76 -28.77
CA ASN A 144 4.55 -14.61 -29.56
C ASN A 144 4.37 -13.81 -30.87
N GLN A 145 3.43 -12.86 -30.89
CA GLN A 145 3.28 -11.93 -32.01
C GLN A 145 4.44 -10.91 -31.96
N LYS A 146 5.64 -11.35 -32.37
CA LYS A 146 6.90 -10.60 -32.35
C LYS A 146 6.84 -9.28 -33.13
N ALA A 147 6.03 -9.22 -34.17
CA ALA A 147 6.12 -8.22 -35.24
C ALA A 147 5.62 -6.78 -34.90
N LEU A 148 5.03 -6.53 -33.74
CA LEU A 148 4.40 -5.23 -33.43
C LEU A 148 5.22 -4.31 -32.51
N PHE A 149 6.38 -4.74 -32.01
CA PHE A 149 7.13 -4.01 -30.97
C PHE A 149 8.65 -3.96 -31.19
N GLU A 150 9.15 -4.27 -32.39
CA GLU A 150 10.56 -4.04 -32.74
C GLU A 150 10.92 -2.54 -32.70
N GLU A 151 9.93 -1.64 -32.80
CA GLU A 151 10.14 -0.19 -32.75
C GLU A 151 10.14 0.41 -31.33
N TRP A 152 9.97 -0.40 -30.28
CA TRP A 152 9.87 0.12 -28.92
C TRP A 152 11.21 0.14 -28.19
N ASN A 153 11.97 1.20 -28.45
CA ASN A 153 13.25 1.45 -27.78
C ASN A 153 13.03 1.91 -26.35
N PHE A 154 13.03 0.96 -25.43
CA PHE A 154 13.17 1.22 -24.02
C PHE A 154 14.21 0.25 -23.43
N GLU A 155 15.19 0.81 -22.72
CA GLU A 155 16.24 0.06 -22.04
C GLU A 155 15.93 -0.13 -20.55
N PRO A 156 15.60 -1.37 -20.08
CA PRO A 156 15.39 -1.62 -18.66
C PRO A 156 16.65 -1.34 -17.86
N THR A 157 16.48 -0.70 -16.71
CA THR A 157 17.59 -0.55 -15.76
C THR A 157 18.06 -1.92 -15.28
N GLU A 158 19.30 -1.98 -14.80
CA GLU A 158 19.86 -3.22 -14.25
C GLU A 158 19.01 -3.78 -13.09
N TYR A 159 18.38 -2.88 -12.33
CA TYR A 159 17.41 -3.26 -11.31
C TYR A 159 16.23 -4.04 -11.91
N PHE A 160 15.62 -3.55 -12.99
CA PHE A 160 14.52 -4.27 -13.63
C PHE A 160 14.97 -5.63 -14.17
N LYS A 161 16.13 -5.69 -14.85
CA LYS A 161 16.72 -6.92 -15.38
C LYS A 161 16.97 -7.96 -14.28
N THR A 162 17.46 -7.52 -13.12
CA THR A 162 17.73 -8.36 -11.95
C THR A 162 16.44 -8.90 -11.31
N TRP A 163 15.48 -8.02 -11.03
CA TRP A 163 14.36 -8.31 -10.11
C TRP A 163 13.05 -8.73 -10.78
N TYR A 164 12.94 -8.67 -12.11
CA TYR A 164 11.69 -8.92 -12.82
C TYR A 164 11.86 -9.92 -13.95
N HIS A 165 10.76 -10.59 -14.28
CA HIS A 165 10.69 -11.40 -15.48
C HIS A 165 10.55 -10.51 -16.73
N PRO A 166 11.13 -10.85 -17.90
CA PRO A 166 11.09 -10.01 -19.11
C PRO A 166 9.67 -9.62 -19.54
N ARG A 167 8.68 -10.52 -19.42
CA ARG A 167 7.27 -10.20 -19.70
C ARG A 167 6.73 -9.12 -18.75
N ALA A 168 7.01 -9.24 -17.44
CA ALA A 168 6.59 -8.25 -16.46
C ALA A 168 7.22 -6.88 -16.72
N ILE A 169 8.49 -6.83 -17.13
CA ILE A 169 9.16 -5.58 -17.53
C ILE A 169 8.39 -4.93 -18.68
N LYS A 170 8.14 -5.66 -19.78
CA LYS A 170 7.39 -5.14 -20.93
C LYS A 170 6.02 -4.59 -20.52
N GLU A 171 5.28 -5.32 -19.70
CA GLU A 171 3.94 -4.89 -19.23
C GLU A 171 4.01 -3.63 -18.36
N ILE A 172 5.01 -3.49 -17.48
CA ILE A 172 5.21 -2.31 -16.63
C ILE A 172 5.53 -1.08 -17.49
N TYR A 173 6.45 -1.22 -18.44
CA TYR A 173 6.84 -0.12 -19.31
C TYR A 173 5.73 0.27 -20.27
N PHE A 174 4.93 -0.69 -20.72
CA PHE A 174 3.74 -0.39 -21.50
C PHE A 174 2.68 0.38 -20.74
N TYR A 175 2.40 -0.03 -19.50
CA TYR A 175 1.51 0.75 -18.67
C TYR A 175 2.08 2.16 -18.45
N ARG A 176 3.38 2.27 -18.13
CA ARG A 176 4.06 3.55 -17.88
C ARG A 176 3.98 4.50 -19.08
N SER A 177 4.20 4.01 -20.30
CA SER A 177 4.19 4.85 -21.51
C SER A 177 2.82 5.44 -21.82
N LEU A 178 1.75 4.80 -21.33
CA LEU A 178 0.38 5.26 -21.54
C LEU A 178 -0.04 6.35 -20.55
N ILE A 179 0.57 6.41 -19.35
CA ILE A 179 0.20 7.35 -18.28
C ILE A 179 0.07 8.81 -18.74
N PRO A 180 0.98 9.37 -19.57
CA PRO A 180 0.88 10.77 -20.00
C PRO A 180 -0.40 11.13 -20.76
N ASN A 181 -1.15 10.14 -21.27
CA ASN A 181 -2.38 10.35 -22.05
C ASN A 181 -3.64 10.50 -21.18
N TYR A 182 -3.50 10.56 -19.86
CA TYR A 182 -4.61 10.57 -18.91
C TYR A 182 -4.52 11.77 -17.96
N GLU A 183 -5.66 12.15 -17.39
CA GLU A 183 -5.78 13.21 -16.39
C GLU A 183 -5.30 12.73 -15.01
N TYR A 184 -5.75 11.56 -14.56
CA TYR A 184 -5.46 11.04 -13.22
C TYR A 184 -4.13 10.27 -13.14
N GLN A 185 -3.08 10.85 -13.71
CA GLN A 185 -1.76 10.24 -13.82
C GLN A 185 -1.20 9.77 -12.47
N ASP A 186 -1.43 10.54 -11.40
CA ASP A 186 -0.92 10.22 -10.07
C ASP A 186 -1.55 8.94 -9.51
N VAL A 187 -2.85 8.71 -9.76
CA VAL A 187 -3.52 7.46 -9.41
C VAL A 187 -2.94 6.28 -10.20
N LEU A 188 -2.72 6.48 -11.51
CA LEU A 188 -2.14 5.46 -12.38
C LEU A 188 -0.69 5.11 -11.97
N LYS A 189 0.11 6.09 -11.56
CA LYS A 189 1.45 5.88 -10.98
C LYS A 189 1.39 5.07 -9.68
N ILE A 190 0.42 5.33 -8.80
CA ILE A 190 0.23 4.54 -7.57
C ILE A 190 -0.15 3.09 -7.87
N ILE A 191 -1.07 2.86 -8.82
CA ILE A 191 -1.44 1.52 -9.29
C ILE A 191 -0.21 0.80 -9.85
N LEU A 192 0.54 1.45 -10.75
CA LEU A 192 1.74 0.91 -11.36
C LEU A 192 2.82 0.60 -10.33
N SER A 193 3.10 1.52 -9.41
CA SER A 193 4.08 1.33 -8.32
C SER A 193 3.72 0.11 -7.46
N ARG A 194 2.45 -0.02 -7.05
CA ARG A 194 2.00 -1.16 -6.26
C ARG A 194 2.07 -2.47 -7.05
N ALA A 195 1.74 -2.42 -8.35
CA ALA A 195 1.82 -3.57 -9.25
C ALA A 195 3.28 -4.02 -9.42
N ALA A 196 4.18 -3.10 -9.75
CA ALA A 196 5.62 -3.33 -9.90
C ALA A 196 6.23 -3.86 -8.59
N ARG A 197 5.82 -3.35 -7.43
CA ARG A 197 6.28 -3.86 -6.13
C ARG A 197 5.97 -5.35 -5.95
N SER A 198 4.78 -5.77 -6.39
CA SER A 198 4.26 -7.13 -6.23
C SER A 198 4.64 -8.09 -7.35
N SER A 199 5.07 -7.57 -8.51
CA SER A 199 5.54 -8.38 -9.63
C SER A 199 7.03 -8.70 -9.61
N ARG A 200 7.77 -8.21 -8.60
CA ARG A 200 9.17 -8.60 -8.37
C ARG A 200 9.27 -10.10 -8.09
N GLN A 201 10.31 -10.69 -8.62
CA GLN A 201 10.70 -12.08 -8.39
C GLN A 201 11.38 -12.20 -7.02
N ILE A 202 10.57 -12.12 -5.95
CA ILE A 202 10.98 -12.21 -4.55
C ILE A 202 9.96 -13.04 -3.76
N PRO A 203 10.33 -13.56 -2.57
CA PRO A 203 9.37 -14.28 -1.74
C PRO A 203 8.17 -13.40 -1.38
N HIS A 204 6.95 -13.95 -1.42
CA HIS A 204 5.71 -13.18 -1.20
C HIS A 204 5.59 -12.56 0.21
N TYR A 205 6.41 -13.02 1.15
CA TYR A 205 6.46 -12.53 2.52
C TYR A 205 7.52 -11.43 2.73
N ASP A 206 8.44 -11.22 1.78
CA ASP A 206 9.54 -10.25 1.91
C ASP A 206 9.52 -9.21 0.78
N LEU A 207 8.38 -8.54 0.62
CA LEU A 207 8.23 -7.46 -0.37
C LEU A 207 8.89 -6.16 0.08
N ALA A 208 9.29 -6.03 1.35
CA ALA A 208 9.81 -4.78 1.90
C ALA A 208 11.34 -4.70 1.86
N ARG A 209 12.04 -5.82 2.02
CA ARG A 209 13.51 -5.84 2.15
C ARG A 209 14.10 -6.86 1.18
N PRO A 210 14.03 -6.62 -0.14
CA PRO A 210 14.49 -7.56 -1.14
C PRO A 210 16.00 -7.84 -0.96
N LYS A 211 16.38 -9.10 -0.70
CA LYS A 211 17.79 -9.51 -0.54
C LYS A 211 18.36 -10.14 -1.79
N LYS A 212 17.64 -11.11 -2.37
CA LYS A 212 18.03 -11.83 -3.59
C LYS A 212 16.79 -12.12 -4.44
N PRO A 213 16.90 -12.06 -5.78
CA PRO A 213 15.81 -12.47 -6.64
C PRO A 213 15.60 -13.99 -6.57
N VAL A 214 14.36 -14.43 -6.74
CA VAL A 214 13.94 -15.82 -6.73
C VAL A 214 13.55 -16.21 -8.14
N LYS A 215 14.34 -17.09 -8.77
CA LYS A 215 14.13 -17.54 -10.15
C LYS A 215 13.52 -18.94 -10.25
N GLU A 216 13.39 -19.63 -9.12
CA GLU A 216 12.89 -21.00 -9.03
C GLU A 216 11.78 -21.15 -7.99
N LYS A 217 11.19 -22.34 -7.90
CA LYS A 217 10.17 -22.71 -6.92
C LYS A 217 10.71 -22.53 -5.50
N TYR A 218 9.93 -21.91 -4.62
CA TYR A 218 10.32 -21.63 -3.24
C TYR A 218 9.20 -21.91 -2.24
N TRP A 219 9.55 -22.27 -1.01
CA TRP A 219 8.59 -22.40 0.07
C TRP A 219 8.10 -21.04 0.54
N CYS A 220 6.79 -20.80 0.50
CA CYS A 220 6.20 -19.53 0.84
C CYS A 220 5.46 -19.59 2.18
N ILE A 221 6.06 -19.01 3.23
CA ILE A 221 5.50 -18.97 4.60
C ILE A 221 4.09 -18.38 4.61
N LYS A 222 3.87 -17.29 3.86
CA LYS A 222 2.58 -16.61 3.75
C LYS A 222 1.44 -17.50 3.24
N HIS A 223 1.73 -18.44 2.34
CA HIS A 223 0.72 -19.31 1.72
C HIS A 223 0.82 -20.76 2.23
N LYS A 224 1.80 -21.07 3.09
CA LYS A 224 2.10 -22.42 3.58
C LYS A 224 2.18 -23.47 2.47
N ARG A 225 2.76 -23.10 1.33
CA ARG A 225 2.93 -23.97 0.14
C ARG A 225 4.10 -23.53 -0.71
N TYR A 226 4.53 -24.39 -1.63
CA TYR A 226 5.46 -23.98 -2.68
C TYR A 226 4.81 -23.00 -3.66
N CYS A 227 5.51 -21.90 -3.93
CA CYS A 227 5.13 -20.89 -4.90
C CYS A 227 6.16 -20.82 -6.02
N TYR A 228 5.73 -20.33 -7.18
CA TYR A 228 6.59 -20.04 -8.31
C TYR A 228 6.87 -18.54 -8.40
N PRO A 229 8.03 -18.14 -8.96
CA PRO A 229 8.32 -16.75 -9.26
C PRO A 229 7.23 -16.13 -10.13
N ILE A 230 6.96 -14.85 -9.90
CA ILE A 230 6.06 -14.09 -10.75
C ILE A 230 6.72 -13.86 -12.11
N ASP A 231 5.96 -14.10 -13.19
CA ASP A 231 6.38 -13.90 -14.58
C ASP A 231 5.69 -12.70 -15.28
N ASN A 232 4.59 -12.20 -14.72
CA ASN A 232 3.78 -11.12 -15.29
C ASN A 232 3.36 -10.07 -14.25
N ALA A 233 3.25 -8.81 -14.69
CA ALA A 233 2.72 -7.69 -13.92
C ALA A 233 1.21 -7.52 -14.11
N ILE A 234 0.64 -7.95 -15.25
CA ILE A 234 -0.78 -7.71 -15.61
C ILE A 234 -1.76 -8.25 -14.56
N LYS A 235 -1.44 -9.37 -13.90
CA LYS A 235 -2.21 -9.91 -12.78
C LYS A 235 -2.38 -8.89 -11.64
N PHE A 236 -1.30 -8.18 -11.32
CA PHE A 236 -1.28 -7.19 -10.25
C PHE A 236 -1.86 -5.86 -10.69
N ILE A 237 -1.58 -5.42 -11.93
CA ILE A 237 -2.20 -4.24 -12.54
C ILE A 237 -3.73 -4.39 -12.47
N ASN A 238 -4.28 -5.50 -12.98
CA ASN A 238 -5.72 -5.76 -12.93
C ASN A 238 -6.27 -5.73 -11.49
N ARG A 239 -5.63 -6.43 -10.56
CA ARG A 239 -6.07 -6.46 -9.16
C ARG A 239 -6.09 -5.06 -8.54
N TYR A 240 -5.04 -4.28 -8.75
CA TYR A 240 -4.90 -2.98 -8.11
C TYR A 240 -5.69 -1.87 -8.79
N SER A 241 -5.99 -1.98 -10.09
CA SER A 241 -6.97 -1.13 -10.76
C SER A 241 -8.34 -1.26 -10.08
N TRP A 242 -8.88 -2.48 -9.98
CA TRP A 242 -10.19 -2.72 -9.34
C TRP A 242 -10.21 -2.37 -7.85
N ASP A 243 -9.16 -2.73 -7.10
CA ASP A 243 -9.04 -2.37 -5.67
C ASP A 243 -9.02 -0.85 -5.48
N THR A 244 -8.35 -0.12 -6.37
CA THR A 244 -8.25 1.35 -6.31
C THR A 244 -9.59 2.02 -6.61
N ILE A 245 -10.26 1.64 -7.70
CA ILE A 245 -11.60 2.14 -8.05
C ILE A 245 -12.55 1.96 -6.86
N ARG A 246 -12.64 0.74 -6.33
CA ARG A 246 -13.52 0.43 -5.19
C ARG A 246 -13.20 1.31 -3.99
N ARG A 247 -11.93 1.43 -3.61
CA ARG A 247 -11.52 2.16 -2.39
C ARG A 247 -11.73 3.66 -2.50
N ILE A 248 -11.50 4.24 -3.67
CA ILE A 248 -11.77 5.68 -3.91
C ILE A 248 -13.28 5.92 -3.86
N LYS A 249 -14.10 5.10 -4.53
CA LYS A 249 -15.57 5.16 -4.44
C LYS A 249 -16.11 5.00 -3.02
N GLU A 250 -15.54 4.09 -2.23
CA GLU A 250 -15.90 3.91 -0.82
C GLU A 250 -15.59 5.17 -0.01
N PHE A 251 -14.41 5.76 -0.18
CA PHE A 251 -14.01 6.95 0.56
C PHE A 251 -14.77 8.20 0.13
N ASP A 252 -15.07 8.34 -1.15
CA ASP A 252 -15.83 9.47 -1.71
C ASP A 252 -17.22 9.62 -1.08
N LYS A 253 -17.84 8.51 -0.67
CA LYS A 253 -19.13 8.49 0.03
C LYS A 253 -19.05 8.87 1.52
N LEU A 254 -17.87 8.76 2.12
CA LEU A 254 -17.68 8.90 3.56
C LEU A 254 -17.04 10.23 3.95
N ARG A 255 -16.30 10.82 3.03
CA ARG A 255 -15.56 12.05 3.27
C ARG A 255 -16.47 13.26 3.39
N THR A 256 -15.98 14.25 4.12
CA THR A 256 -16.56 15.59 4.21
C THR A 256 -15.93 16.54 3.17
#